data_AF-A0A836WZ19-F1
#
_entry.id   AF-A0A836WZ19-F1
#
_cell.length_a   1.000
_cell.length_b   1.000
_cell.length_c   1.000
_cell.angle_alpha   90.00
_cell.angle_beta   90.00
_cell.angle_gamma   90.00
#
_symmetry.space_group_name_H-M   'P 1'
#
loop_
_entity.id
_entity.type
_entity.pdbx_description
1 polymer ?
#
loop_
_entity_poly.entity_id
_entity_poly.type
_entity_poly.pdbx_seq_one_letter_code
_entity_poly.pdbx_strand_id
1 'polypeptide(L)'
;MPLNIALINMPFGFHIYPSIQLGTLSTLLKSHGCAVKSHYLNLHFAHQLGMPIYNQLCEKRFLVGEWLFSYLLFGTNHKNLDYMNH
;
A
#
# COMPACT_ATOMS: atom_id res chain seq x y z
N MET A 1 -2.87 -13.08 26.41
CA MET A 1 -3.86 -13.12 25.32
C MET A 1 -3.10 -12.94 24.01
N PRO A 2 -3.34 -13.74 22.96
CA PRO A 2 -2.65 -13.55 21.69
C PRO A 2 -3.05 -12.20 21.09
N LEU A 3 -2.07 -11.44 20.58
CA LEU A 3 -2.32 -10.18 19.90
C LEU A 3 -3.05 -10.45 18.57
N ASN A 4 -4.11 -9.69 18.31
CA ASN A 4 -4.79 -9.67 17.02
C ASN A 4 -4.11 -8.63 16.12
N ILE A 5 -3.49 -9.07 15.03
CA ILE A 5 -2.67 -8.22 14.17
C ILE A 5 -3.28 -8.20 12.76
N ALA A 6 -3.59 -6.99 12.27
CA ALA A 6 -3.96 -6.76 10.89
C ALA A 6 -2.72 -6.27 10.12
N LEU A 7 -2.35 -7.02 9.08
CA LEU A 7 -1.31 -6.63 8.15
C LEU A 7 -1.96 -6.05 6.89
N ILE A 8 -1.62 -4.82 6.51
CA ILE A 8 -2.29 -4.13 5.40
C ILE A 8 -1.31 -3.98 4.23
N ASN A 9 -1.71 -4.45 3.05
CA ASN A 9 -1.09 -4.00 1.81
C ASN A 9 -1.77 -2.68 1.43
N MET A 10 -1.03 -1.59 1.59
CA MET A 10 -1.54 -0.26 1.33
C MET A 10 -1.93 -0.09 -0.14
N PRO A 11 -2.89 0.80 -0.45
CA PRO A 11 -3.17 1.19 -1.83
C PRO A 11 -1.90 1.64 -2.56
N PHE A 12 -1.94 1.65 -3.90
CA PHE A 12 -0.87 2.09 -4.79
C PHE A 12 0.29 1.12 -5.02
N GLY A 13 0.21 -0.11 -4.51
CA GLY A 13 1.16 -1.18 -4.85
C GLY A 13 0.81 -1.92 -6.15
N PHE A 14 1.79 -2.54 -6.80
CA PHE A 14 1.54 -3.42 -7.95
C PHE A 14 0.52 -4.51 -7.61
N HIS A 15 -0.47 -4.70 -8.49
CA HIS A 15 -1.55 -5.67 -8.28
C HIS A 15 -1.14 -7.09 -8.72
N ILE A 16 -0.15 -7.22 -9.61
CA ILE A 16 0.32 -8.49 -10.18
C ILE A 16 1.21 -9.31 -9.25
N TYR A 17 1.81 -8.70 -8.22
CA TYR A 17 2.71 -9.38 -7.30
C TYR A 17 2.14 -9.37 -5.88
N PRO A 18 2.08 -10.53 -5.19
CA PRO A 18 1.78 -10.54 -3.76
C PRO A 18 2.94 -9.92 -2.97
N SER A 19 2.64 -9.39 -1.78
CA SER A 19 3.67 -8.81 -0.92
C SER A 19 4.44 -9.90 -0.18
N ILE A 20 5.70 -10.11 -0.57
CA ILE A 20 6.63 -11.02 0.12
C ILE A 20 6.78 -10.59 1.59
N GLN A 21 6.91 -9.29 1.84
CA GLN A 21 7.08 -8.74 3.18
C GLN A 21 5.88 -9.09 4.09
N LEU A 22 4.65 -8.96 3.59
CA LEU A 22 3.47 -9.36 4.34
C LEU A 22 3.41 -10.88 4.56
N GLY A 23 3.78 -11.68 3.56
CA GLY A 23 3.83 -13.13 3.67
C GLY A 23 4.81 -13.60 4.76
N THR A 24 6.03 -13.06 4.74
CA THR A 24 7.07 -13.35 5.73
C THR A 24 6.65 -12.90 7.13
N LEU A 25 6.14 -11.68 7.27
CA LEU A 25 5.72 -11.15 8.56
C LEU A 25 4.50 -11.90 9.12
N SER A 26 3.54 -12.26 8.28
CA SER A 26 2.38 -13.07 8.67
C SER A 26 2.81 -14.42 9.22
N THR A 27 3.74 -15.09 8.54
CA THR A 27 4.27 -16.40 8.96
C THR A 27 5.01 -16.29 10.28
N LEU A 28 5.89 -15.30 10.43
CA LEU A 28 6.66 -15.06 11.65
C LEU A 28 5.75 -14.78 12.85
N LEU A 29 4.77 -13.90 12.70
CA LEU A 29 3.88 -13.53 13.81
C LEU A 29 2.98 -14.71 14.22
N LYS A 30 2.50 -15.50 13.25
CA LYS A 30 1.73 -16.73 13.52
C LYS A 30 2.57 -17.77 14.27
N SER A 31 3.86 -17.93 13.94
CA SER A 31 4.72 -18.87 14.67
C SER A 31 4.96 -18.48 16.13
N HIS A 32 4.75 -17.21 16.48
CA HIS A 32 4.78 -16.69 17.86
C HIS A 32 3.40 -16.69 18.53
N GLY A 33 2.41 -17.38 17.96
CA GLY A 33 1.06 -17.53 18.53
C GLY A 33 0.17 -16.30 18.38
N CYS A 34 0.53 -15.32 17.54
CA CYS A 34 -0.35 -14.19 17.24
C CYS A 34 -1.47 -14.60 16.27
N ALA A 35 -2.64 -13.99 16.42
CA ALA A 35 -3.71 -14.10 15.44
C ALA A 35 -3.50 -13.03 14.35
N VAL A 36 -3.16 -13.45 13.14
CA VAL A 36 -2.72 -12.52 12.08
C VAL A 36 -3.57 -12.65 10.84
N LYS A 37 -4.08 -11.53 10.33
CA LYS A 37 -4.81 -11.44 9.06
C LYS A 37 -4.18 -10.43 8.12
N SER A 38 -3.93 -10.84 6.88
CA SER A 38 -3.41 -9.96 5.83
C SER A 38 -4.57 -9.44 4.97
N HIS A 39 -4.58 -8.13 4.74
CA HIS A 39 -5.60 -7.40 3.99
C HIS A 39 -4.96 -6.76 2.76
N TYR A 40 -5.30 -7.27 1.58
CA TYR A 40 -4.81 -6.75 0.30
C TYR A 40 -5.69 -5.61 -0.19
N LEU A 41 -5.61 -4.46 0.48
CA LEU A 41 -6.45 -3.30 0.15
C LEU A 41 -6.05 -2.66 -1.18
N ASN A 42 -4.81 -2.85 -1.63
CA ASN A 42 -4.37 -2.53 -2.99
C ASN A 42 -5.27 -3.17 -4.07
N LEU A 43 -5.66 -4.44 -3.91
CA LEU A 43 -6.52 -5.13 -4.87
C LEU A 43 -7.97 -4.62 -4.81
N HIS A 44 -8.46 -4.34 -3.60
CA HIS A 44 -9.79 -3.75 -3.43
C HIS A 44 -9.87 -2.37 -4.11
N PHE A 45 -8.84 -1.53 -3.90
CA PHE A 45 -8.76 -0.23 -4.52
C PHE A 45 -8.60 -0.32 -6.06
N ALA A 46 -7.82 -1.28 -6.55
CA ALA A 46 -7.70 -1.56 -7.98
C ALA A 46 -9.05 -1.95 -8.61
N HIS A 47 -9.85 -2.75 -7.91
CA HIS A 47 -11.21 -3.09 -8.34
C HIS A 47 -12.13 -1.86 -8.38
N GLN A 48 -12.05 -0.96 -7.39
CA GLN A 48 -12.88 0.26 -7.35
C GLN A 48 -12.55 1.25 -8.46
N LEU A 49 -11.26 1.41 -8.80
CA LEU A 49 -10.82 2.33 -9.86
C LEU A 49 -10.90 1.74 -11.27
N GLY A 50 -10.82 0.41 -11.38
CA GLY A 50 -10.58 -0.28 -12.63
C GLY A 50 -9.10 -0.33 -13.01
N MET A 51 -8.70 -1.43 -13.64
CA MET A 51 -7.30 -1.71 -13.96
C MET A 51 -6.59 -0.64 -14.81
N PRO A 52 -7.20 -0.03 -15.85
CA PRO A 52 -6.50 0.95 -16.67
C PRO A 52 -6.01 2.16 -15.86
N ILE A 53 -6.86 2.67 -14.96
CA ILE A 53 -6.54 3.83 -14.11
C ILE A 53 -5.56 3.40 -13.03
N TYR A 54 -5.82 2.25 -12.39
CA TYR A 54 -4.94 1.74 -11.33
C TYR A 54 -3.50 1.53 -11.83
N ASN A 55 -3.32 0.95 -13.01
CA ASN A 55 -2.00 0.70 -13.58
C ASN A 55 -1.28 2.01 -13.94
N GLN A 56 -2.00 3.01 -14.44
CA GLN A 56 -1.40 4.34 -14.66
C GLN A 56 -0.92 4.97 -13.35
N LEU A 57 -1.71 4.86 -12.28
CA LEU A 57 -1.35 5.42 -10.98
C LEU A 57 -0.19 4.67 -10.32
N CYS A 58 -0.15 3.34 -10.42
CA CYS A 58 0.77 2.52 -9.62
C CYS A 58 2.02 2.08 -10.38
N GLU A 59 1.93 1.87 -11.71
CA GLU A 59 3.05 1.35 -12.52
C GLU A 59 3.81 2.46 -13.23
N LYS A 60 3.11 3.54 -13.64
CA LYS A 60 3.75 4.67 -14.36
C LYS A 60 4.17 5.79 -13.42
N ARG A 61 3.47 5.95 -12.30
CA ARG A 61 3.69 7.02 -11.32
C ARG A 61 4.21 6.45 -10.02
N PHE A 62 5.53 6.27 -9.95
CA PHE A 62 6.19 5.86 -8.72
C PHE A 62 5.88 6.86 -7.60
N LEU A 63 5.78 6.35 -6.37
CA LEU A 63 5.61 7.16 -5.16
C LEU A 63 4.31 7.99 -5.07
N VAL A 64 3.24 7.61 -5.79
CA VAL A 64 1.97 8.35 -5.76
C VAL A 64 1.33 8.35 -4.38
N GLY A 65 1.47 7.25 -3.62
CA GLY A 65 0.97 7.16 -2.25
C GLY A 65 1.74 8.11 -1.33
N GLU A 66 3.06 8.11 -1.43
CA GLU A 66 3.96 8.99 -0.69
C GLU A 66 3.67 10.45 -0.99
N TRP A 67 3.49 10.80 -2.28
CA TRP A 67 3.08 12.14 -2.68
C TRP A 67 1.72 12.52 -2.09
N LEU A 68 0.70 11.65 -2.20
CA LEU A 68 -0.65 11.90 -1.70
C LEU A 68 -0.67 12.10 -0.17
N PHE A 69 0.02 11.25 0.58
CA PHE A 69 0.03 11.30 2.04
C PHE A 69 1.06 12.28 2.62
N SER A 70 2.00 12.77 1.81
CA SER A 70 3.02 13.73 2.26
C SER A 70 2.41 14.98 2.89
N TYR A 71 1.27 15.47 2.37
CA TYR A 71 0.60 16.64 2.91
C TYR A 71 0.14 16.42 4.37
N LEU A 72 -0.36 15.23 4.69
CA LEU A 72 -0.81 14.92 6.05
C LEU A 72 0.36 14.84 7.04
N LEU A 73 1.56 14.48 6.59
CA LEU A 73 2.74 14.32 7.43
C LEU A 73 3.59 15.59 7.53
N PHE A 74 3.67 16.37 6.44
CA PHE A 74 4.62 17.47 6.28
C PHE A 74 3.97 18.81 5.94
N GLY A 75 2.65 18.86 5.77
CA GLY A 75 1.92 20.05 5.36
C GLY A 75 2.20 20.46 3.92
N THR A 76 2.03 21.76 3.63
CA THR A 76 2.26 22.31 2.29
C THR A 76 3.75 22.32 1.96
N ASN A 77 4.15 21.51 0.98
CA ASN A 77 5.50 21.53 0.40
C ASN A 77 5.40 21.94 -1.07
N HIS A 78 6.04 23.05 -1.44
CA HIS A 78 6.03 23.55 -2.82
C HIS A 78 6.56 22.53 -3.84
N LYS A 79 7.50 21.66 -3.43
CA LYS A 79 8.03 20.59 -4.30
C LYS A 79 7.01 19.50 -4.63
N ASN A 80 5.90 19.39 -3.87
CA ASN A 80 4.83 18.45 -4.22
C ASN A 80 4.14 18.82 -5.53
N LEU A 81 4.19 20.08 -5.95
CA LEU A 81 3.65 20.51 -7.24
C LEU A 81 4.44 19.92 -8.41
N ASP A 82 5.74 19.67 -8.21
CA ASP A 82 6.64 19.14 -9.24
C ASP A 82 6.34 17.67 -9.57
N TYR A 83 5.70 16.94 -8.66
CA TYR A 83 5.34 15.53 -8.85
C TYR A 83 4.47 15.31 -10.10
N MET A 84 3.60 16.27 -10.45
CA MET A 84 2.73 16.15 -11.61
C MET A 84 3.47 16.28 -12.95
N ASN A 85 4.70 16.78 -12.93
CA ASN A 85 5.54 16.97 -14.10
C ASN A 85 6.44 15.75 -14.40
N HIS A 86 6.38 14.73 -13.56
CA HIS A 86 7.04 13.43 -13.73
C HIS A 86 6.04 12.35 -14.20
#